data_AF-A0AAN1PT73-F1
#
_entry.id   AF-A0AAN1PT73-F1
#
_cell.length_a   1.000
_cell.length_b   1.000
_cell.length_c   1.000
_cell.angle_alpha   90.00
_cell.angle_beta   90.00
_cell.angle_gamma   90.00
#
_symmetry.space_group_name_H-M   'P 1'
#
loop_
_entity.id
_entity.type
_entity.pdbx_description
1 polymer ?
#
loop_
_entity_poly.entity_id
_entity_poly.type
_entity_poly.pdbx_seq_one_letter_code
_entity_poly.pdbx_strand_id
1 'polypeptide(L)'
;MGQGINGGVEAGRGFSFQKCAALCLLLDDFPSFGKRKYFLAFEHHDDFLFAFYDGNDELDEVKAYQAKKKSLSSSWGTNDKLAEILCKLTMTGQRISQDNSINKSKNYSHRLSFISNAEIKLTNGKAGKKKKSISVKEDTTPIRFLTLDKEIQIKLEDIINSNAEPNDISEMNGLEFANISLNHNHKVNKDYLVGKMTSMFGDKISDYVAALDVLMTLFTDSELEFNKNGLPELSHSAKWVAKSQIENAMDVLTSQKKAYNLWRKYAEVLGKNLKIKFRYSKNYEEHIDNCFDGFKSLRNSELLKVKSLVKEHKDIVEDEYNECDGIISLIEYIRSEYKISLESHIIVFAVIASYVEMEDICG
;
A
#
# COMPACT_ATOMS: atom_id res chain seq x y z
N MET A 1 -3.55 32.82 30.43
CA MET A 1 -2.84 32.97 29.14
C MET A 1 -1.94 31.77 28.97
N GLY A 2 -2.12 31.03 27.87
CA GLY A 2 -1.46 29.77 27.60
C GLY A 2 -2.14 29.09 26.42
N GLN A 3 -2.13 29.77 25.26
CA GLN A 3 -2.55 29.18 23.99
C GLN A 3 -1.45 28.21 23.55
N GLY A 4 -1.68 26.91 23.76
CA GLY A 4 -1.00 25.84 23.04
C GLY A 4 -1.75 25.58 21.73
N ILE A 5 -1.13 25.92 20.62
CA ILE A 5 -1.65 25.73 19.26
C ILE A 5 -1.66 24.22 18.95
N ASN A 6 -2.78 23.54 19.24
CA ASN A 6 -3.06 22.18 18.78
C ASN A 6 -3.68 22.21 17.38
N GLY A 7 -2.89 22.62 16.39
CA GLY A 7 -3.20 22.36 14.98
C GLY A 7 -2.53 21.06 14.57
N GLY A 8 -3.22 19.91 14.66
CA GLY A 8 -2.63 18.66 14.15
C GLY A 8 -3.24 17.34 14.62
N VAL A 9 -4.37 17.31 15.32
CA VAL A 9 -4.95 16.04 15.81
C VAL A 9 -5.77 15.32 14.73
N GLU A 10 -6.24 16.02 13.69
CA GLU A 10 -7.05 15.41 12.61
C GLU A 10 -6.24 15.07 11.34
N ALA A 11 -5.21 15.84 10.98
CA ALA A 11 -4.40 15.59 9.78
C ALA A 11 -3.37 14.43 9.93
N GLY A 12 -3.18 13.91 11.15
CA GLY A 12 -2.12 12.95 11.48
C GLY A 12 -2.56 11.49 11.61
N ARG A 13 -3.87 11.17 11.57
CA ARG A 13 -4.34 9.78 11.81
C ARG A 13 -4.11 8.86 10.60
N GLY A 14 -4.20 9.36 9.37
CA GLY A 14 -4.03 8.54 8.15
C GLY A 14 -2.58 8.29 7.74
N PHE A 15 -1.64 9.17 8.10
CA PHE A 15 -0.24 9.16 7.63
C PHE A 15 0.76 9.00 8.77
N SER A 16 0.63 7.91 9.53
CA SER A 16 1.64 7.55 10.52
C SER A 16 2.98 7.21 9.84
N PHE A 17 4.08 7.27 10.60
CA PHE A 17 5.40 6.92 10.06
C PHE A 17 5.46 5.46 9.62
N GLN A 18 4.78 4.58 10.36
CA GLN A 18 4.62 3.17 10.08
C GLN A 18 3.94 2.95 8.71
N LYS A 19 2.80 3.61 8.46
CA LYS A 19 2.08 3.52 7.19
C LYS A 19 2.88 4.06 6.01
N CYS A 20 3.58 5.18 6.20
CA CYS A 20 4.51 5.71 5.20
C CYS A 20 5.66 4.73 4.92
N ALA A 21 6.20 4.07 5.95
CA ALA A 21 7.28 3.10 5.80
C ALA A 21 6.82 1.84 5.07
N ALA A 22 5.66 1.30 5.42
CA ALA A 22 5.06 0.17 4.73
C ALA A 22 4.84 0.47 3.23
N LEU A 23 4.28 1.63 2.89
CA LEU A 23 4.12 2.00 1.47
C LEU A 23 5.47 2.20 0.77
N CYS A 24 6.43 2.85 1.43
CA CYS A 24 7.75 3.07 0.84
C CYS A 24 8.43 1.74 0.49
N LEU A 25 8.40 0.76 1.41
CA LEU A 25 8.93 -0.59 1.20
C LEU A 25 8.17 -1.34 0.10
N LEU A 26 6.84 -1.25 0.10
CA LEU A 26 6.00 -1.82 -0.96
C LEU A 26 6.37 -1.28 -2.34
N LEU A 27 6.63 0.03 -2.44
CA LEU A 27 7.06 0.67 -3.68
C LEU A 27 8.51 0.33 -4.05
N ASP A 28 9.43 0.18 -3.09
CA ASP A 28 10.82 -0.24 -3.38
C ASP A 28 10.88 -1.66 -3.95
N ASP A 29 10.12 -2.57 -3.35
CA ASP A 29 10.13 -3.99 -3.72
C ASP A 29 8.99 -4.37 -4.69
N PHE A 30 8.25 -3.40 -5.24
CA PHE A 30 7.06 -3.62 -6.07
C PHE A 30 7.22 -4.68 -7.17
N PRO A 31 8.33 -4.70 -7.96
CA PRO A 31 8.53 -5.72 -8.99
C PRO A 31 8.64 -7.16 -8.44
N SER A 32 9.08 -7.31 -7.19
CA SER A 32 9.21 -8.61 -6.51
C SER A 32 7.92 -9.00 -5.79
N PHE A 33 7.25 -8.05 -5.13
CA PHE A 33 5.99 -8.30 -4.42
C PHE A 33 4.86 -8.60 -5.39
N GLY A 34 4.85 -7.98 -6.57
CA GLY A 34 3.85 -8.23 -7.61
C GLY A 34 3.75 -9.69 -8.08
N LYS A 35 4.80 -10.51 -7.90
CA LYS A 35 4.80 -11.92 -8.34
C LYS A 35 4.30 -12.91 -7.30
N ARG A 36 4.21 -12.52 -6.03
CA ARG A 36 3.79 -13.40 -4.93
C ARG A 36 2.40 -13.02 -4.46
N LYS A 37 1.64 -13.98 -3.94
CA LYS A 37 0.44 -13.68 -3.16
C LYS A 37 0.89 -13.19 -1.78
N TYR A 38 0.32 -12.09 -1.31
CA TYR A 38 0.70 -11.52 -0.02
C TYR A 38 -0.45 -10.74 0.62
N PHE A 39 -0.33 -10.50 1.93
CA PHE A 39 -1.08 -9.48 2.65
C PHE A 39 -0.18 -8.62 3.53
N LEU A 40 -0.62 -7.41 3.84
CA LEU A 40 -0.07 -6.58 4.91
C LEU A 40 -1.02 -6.58 6.10
N ALA A 41 -0.49 -6.41 7.30
CA ALA A 41 -1.30 -6.14 8.49
C ALA A 41 -0.62 -5.08 9.36
N PHE A 42 -1.42 -4.15 9.89
CA PHE A 42 -0.98 -3.08 10.79
C PHE A 42 -1.46 -3.35 12.22
N GLU A 43 -0.67 -2.92 13.22
CA GLU A 43 -0.98 -3.08 14.65
C GLU A 43 -1.53 -4.49 14.95
N HIS A 44 -0.77 -5.49 14.49
CA HIS A 44 -1.15 -6.90 14.57
C HIS A 44 -0.21 -7.62 15.54
N HIS A 45 0.90 -8.17 15.04
CA HIS A 45 1.98 -8.67 15.90
C HIS A 45 3.04 -7.60 16.21
N ASP A 46 3.15 -6.56 15.37
CA ASP A 46 4.07 -5.41 15.52
C ASP A 46 3.46 -4.16 14.85
N ASP A 47 4.26 -3.08 14.71
CA ASP A 47 3.86 -1.86 13.96
C ASP A 47 3.22 -2.24 12.61
N PHE A 48 3.88 -3.10 11.81
CA PHE A 48 3.28 -3.78 10.65
C PHE A 48 4.06 -5.02 10.21
N LEU A 49 3.44 -5.85 9.37
CA LEU A 49 4.08 -6.99 8.73
C LEU A 49 3.64 -7.18 7.29
N PHE A 50 4.49 -7.86 6.51
CA PHE A 50 4.16 -8.44 5.21
C PHE A 50 4.21 -9.96 5.34
N ALA A 51 3.17 -10.63 4.88
CA ALA A 51 3.10 -12.08 4.85
C ALA A 51 2.95 -12.55 3.40
N PHE A 52 3.83 -13.44 2.96
CA PHE A 52 3.91 -13.94 1.60
C PHE A 52 3.61 -15.43 1.55
N TYR A 53 2.83 -15.84 0.56
CA TYR A 53 2.51 -17.23 0.28
C TYR A 53 3.39 -17.79 -0.83
N ASP A 54 3.61 -19.10 -0.79
CA ASP A 54 4.19 -19.85 -1.90
C ASP A 54 3.13 -20.22 -2.97
N GLY A 55 3.53 -21.01 -3.96
CA GLY A 55 2.63 -21.47 -5.03
C GLY A 55 1.59 -22.51 -4.61
N ASN A 56 1.66 -23.03 -3.38
CA ASN A 56 0.72 -23.99 -2.81
C ASN A 56 -0.27 -23.32 -1.82
N ASP A 57 -0.30 -21.98 -1.78
CA ASP A 57 -1.07 -21.20 -0.80
C ASP A 57 -0.66 -21.46 0.68
N GLU A 58 0.59 -21.88 0.91
CA GLU A 58 1.17 -21.99 2.26
C GLU A 58 1.97 -20.72 2.60
N LEU A 59 1.94 -20.31 3.88
CA LEU A 59 2.70 -19.14 4.34
C LEU A 59 4.20 -19.43 4.28
N ASP A 60 4.93 -18.68 3.48
CA ASP A 60 6.33 -18.96 3.14
C ASP A 60 7.31 -17.97 3.79
N GLU A 61 6.94 -16.70 3.85
CA GLU A 61 7.78 -15.68 4.47
C GLU A 61 6.94 -14.64 5.23
N VAL A 62 7.34 -14.30 6.45
CA VAL A 62 6.83 -13.11 7.15
C VAL A 62 7.96 -12.11 7.37
N LYS A 63 7.76 -10.87 6.92
CA LYS A 63 8.64 -9.75 7.25
C LYS A 63 7.91 -8.85 8.25
N ALA A 64 8.29 -8.92 9.52
CA ALA A 64 7.74 -8.07 10.59
C ALA A 64 8.65 -6.85 10.80
N TYR A 65 8.03 -5.70 11.05
CA TYR A 65 8.73 -4.42 11.13
C TYR A 65 8.37 -3.68 12.40
N GLN A 66 9.40 -3.16 13.07
CA GLN A 66 9.28 -2.11 14.07
C GLN A 66 9.85 -0.82 13.46
N ALA A 67 8.98 0.15 13.16
CA ALA A 67 9.32 1.35 12.41
C ALA A 67 9.28 2.58 13.32
N LYS A 68 10.46 3.10 13.69
CA LYS A 68 10.54 4.27 14.59
C LYS A 68 11.17 5.46 13.90
N LYS A 69 10.53 6.63 14.04
CA LYS A 69 11.09 7.89 13.57
C LYS A 69 11.98 8.56 14.61
N LYS A 70 12.97 9.30 14.16
CA LYS A 70 13.80 10.19 14.97
C LYS A 70 14.13 11.47 14.20
N SER A 71 14.57 12.51 14.91
CA SER A 71 15.19 13.66 14.25
C SER A 71 16.42 13.20 13.45
N LEU A 72 16.59 13.74 12.24
CA LEU A 72 17.73 13.41 11.35
C LEU A 72 19.08 13.82 11.95
N SER A 73 19.10 14.79 12.87
CA SER A 73 20.30 15.16 13.63
C SER A 73 20.65 14.18 14.76
N SER A 74 19.83 13.15 14.96
CA SER A 74 20.03 12.13 15.99
C SER A 74 20.30 10.76 15.36
N SER A 75 20.78 9.83 16.17
CA SER A 75 21.02 8.45 15.74
C SER A 75 20.51 7.48 16.81
N TRP A 76 20.18 6.27 16.39
CA TRP A 76 20.01 5.13 17.30
C TRP A 76 21.39 4.59 17.66
N GLY A 77 21.62 4.34 18.95
CA GLY A 77 22.86 3.76 19.44
C GLY A 77 22.58 2.40 20.07
N THR A 78 23.62 1.60 20.26
CA THR A 78 23.58 0.34 21.03
C THR A 78 23.37 0.63 22.51
N ASN A 79 22.12 0.92 22.90
CA ASN A 79 21.71 1.29 24.25
C ASN A 79 20.33 0.72 24.58
N ASP A 80 19.85 1.00 25.80
CA ASP A 80 18.60 0.44 26.33
C ASP A 80 17.37 0.75 25.46
N LYS A 81 17.33 1.93 24.82
CA LYS A 81 16.22 2.28 23.90
C LYS A 81 16.19 1.40 22.65
N LEU A 82 17.36 1.03 22.12
CA LEU A 82 17.42 0.06 21.04
C LEU A 82 17.08 -1.34 21.57
N ALA A 83 17.57 -1.71 22.75
CA ALA A 83 17.25 -3.00 23.37
C ALA A 83 15.74 -3.20 23.54
N GLU A 84 14.99 -2.21 24.04
CA GLU A 84 13.52 -2.27 24.15
C GLU A 84 12.84 -2.61 22.82
N ILE A 85 13.31 -2.01 21.72
CA ILE A 85 12.81 -2.28 20.37
C ILE A 85 13.11 -3.72 19.94
N LEU A 86 14.34 -4.18 20.18
CA LEU A 86 14.76 -5.53 19.79
C LEU A 86 14.07 -6.60 20.64
N CYS A 87 13.86 -6.36 21.94
CA CYS A 87 13.07 -7.24 22.81
C CYS A 87 11.67 -7.46 22.22
N LYS A 88 10.97 -6.37 21.85
CA LYS A 88 9.64 -6.46 21.21
C LYS A 88 9.67 -7.26 19.91
N LEU A 89 10.63 -6.98 19.03
CA LEU A 89 10.80 -7.72 17.77
C LEU A 89 11.02 -9.22 18.01
N THR A 90 11.84 -9.60 19.00
CA THR A 90 12.05 -11.02 19.31
C THR A 90 10.79 -11.70 19.84
N MET A 91 10.02 -11.02 20.70
CA MET A 91 8.72 -11.54 21.13
C MET A 91 7.72 -11.65 19.97
N THR A 92 7.75 -10.71 19.02
CA THR A 92 6.98 -10.79 17.79
C THR A 92 7.35 -12.04 16.98
N GLY A 93 8.65 -12.30 16.78
CA GLY A 93 9.15 -13.48 16.09
C GLY A 93 8.64 -14.78 16.73
N GLN A 94 8.75 -14.88 18.06
CA GLN A 94 8.27 -16.03 18.80
C GLN A 94 6.76 -16.26 18.58
N ARG A 95 5.94 -15.20 18.71
CA ARG A 95 4.48 -15.27 18.50
C ARG A 95 4.13 -15.71 17.09
N ILE A 96 4.78 -15.13 16.08
CA ILE A 96 4.58 -15.50 14.68
C ILE A 96 4.97 -16.97 14.46
N SER A 97 6.10 -17.41 15.02
CA SER A 97 6.58 -18.80 14.91
C SER A 97 5.56 -19.79 15.50
N GLN A 98 4.99 -19.46 16.66
CA GLN A 98 4.00 -20.28 17.38
C GLN A 98 2.57 -20.16 16.84
N ASP A 99 2.28 -19.20 15.97
CA ASP A 99 0.96 -19.01 15.37
C ASP A 99 0.63 -20.14 14.38
N ASN A 100 -0.27 -21.03 14.78
CA ASN A 100 -0.72 -22.17 13.96
C ASN A 100 -2.05 -21.91 13.25
N SER A 101 -2.50 -20.65 13.18
CA SER A 101 -3.76 -20.29 12.53
C SER A 101 -3.68 -20.29 10.99
N ILE A 102 -2.47 -20.23 10.43
CA ILE A 102 -2.18 -20.42 9.00
C ILE A 102 -1.14 -21.52 8.84
N ASN A 103 -1.32 -22.37 7.83
CA ASN A 103 -0.33 -23.38 7.45
C ASN A 103 0.95 -22.72 6.93
N LYS A 104 2.07 -23.02 7.58
CA LYS A 104 3.41 -22.58 7.17
C LYS A 104 4.02 -23.59 6.20
N SER A 105 4.70 -23.08 5.17
CA SER A 105 5.42 -23.90 4.20
C SER A 105 6.59 -24.62 4.88
N LYS A 106 7.10 -25.69 4.26
CA LYS A 106 8.28 -26.42 4.76
C LYS A 106 9.53 -25.55 4.87
N ASN A 107 9.63 -24.51 4.04
CA ASN A 107 10.77 -23.60 3.98
C ASN A 107 10.45 -22.26 4.66
N TYR A 108 9.41 -22.23 5.49
CA TYR A 108 8.96 -21.03 6.17
C TYR A 108 10.11 -20.29 6.86
N SER A 109 10.13 -18.97 6.69
CA SER A 109 11.07 -18.10 7.38
C SER A 109 10.41 -16.79 7.79
N HIS A 110 11.01 -16.09 8.76
CA HIS A 110 10.63 -14.72 9.05
C HIS A 110 11.83 -13.82 9.30
N ARG A 111 11.62 -12.52 9.04
CA ARG A 111 12.57 -11.44 9.29
C ARG A 111 11.97 -10.45 10.26
N LEU A 112 12.81 -9.98 11.18
CA LEU A 112 12.44 -9.08 12.26
C LEU A 112 13.21 -7.77 12.09
N SER A 113 12.59 -6.81 11.42
CA SER A 113 13.30 -5.64 10.90
C SER A 113 13.08 -4.42 11.78
N PHE A 114 14.16 -3.89 12.34
CA PHE A 114 14.15 -2.54 12.89
C PHE A 114 14.47 -1.54 11.77
N ILE A 115 13.52 -0.65 11.50
CA ILE A 115 13.67 0.38 10.47
C ILE A 115 13.50 1.78 11.03
N SER A 116 14.30 2.72 10.54
CA SER A 116 14.23 4.12 10.94
C SER A 116 14.66 5.07 9.85
N ASN A 117 14.17 6.31 9.90
CA ASN A 117 14.70 7.40 9.09
C ASN A 117 16.05 7.93 9.56
N ALA A 118 16.43 7.65 10.81
CA ALA A 118 17.70 8.10 11.36
C ALA A 118 18.77 7.00 11.27
N GLU A 119 20.03 7.42 11.31
CA GLU A 119 21.17 6.50 11.32
C GLU A 119 21.11 5.54 12.52
N ILE A 120 21.38 4.26 12.28
CA ILE A 120 21.50 3.23 13.31
C ILE A 120 22.98 2.89 13.49
N LYS A 121 23.54 3.27 14.65
CA LYS A 121 24.94 3.02 15.02
C LYS A 121 25.02 1.82 15.94
N LEU A 122 25.47 0.70 15.40
CA LEU A 122 25.74 -0.51 16.17
C LEU A 122 27.20 -0.55 16.56
N THR A 123 27.51 -0.80 17.83
CA THR A 123 28.89 -0.81 18.36
C THR A 123 29.10 -1.93 19.36
N ASN A 124 30.36 -2.33 19.56
CA ASN A 124 30.73 -3.26 20.62
C ASN A 124 30.87 -2.59 22.01
N GLY A 125 30.48 -1.31 22.15
CA GLY A 125 30.58 -0.56 23.41
C GLY A 125 32.00 -0.23 23.88
N LYS A 126 33.04 -0.62 23.14
CA LYS A 126 34.45 -0.35 23.48
C LYS A 126 34.91 1.00 22.92
N ALA A 127 35.92 1.58 23.55
CA ALA A 127 36.53 2.85 23.13
C ALA A 127 37.88 2.67 22.42
N GLY A 128 38.33 3.73 21.73
CA GLY A 128 39.64 3.79 21.09
C GLY A 128 39.85 2.73 20.01
N LYS A 129 41.07 2.17 19.92
CA LYS A 129 41.44 1.18 18.89
C LYS A 129 40.67 -0.14 18.96
N LYS A 130 39.99 -0.44 20.07
CA LYS A 130 39.16 -1.64 20.25
C LYS A 130 37.71 -1.41 19.82
N LYS A 131 37.34 -0.18 19.47
CA LYS A 131 35.99 0.15 19.02
C LYS A 131 35.71 -0.53 17.69
N LYS A 132 34.67 -1.33 17.66
CA LYS A 132 34.06 -1.83 16.43
C LYS A 132 32.69 -1.18 16.30
N SER A 133 32.38 -0.68 15.10
CA SER A 133 31.11 -0.03 14.85
C SER A 133 30.70 -0.16 13.39
N ILE A 134 29.39 -0.22 13.17
CA ILE A 134 28.78 -0.14 11.87
C ILE A 134 27.62 0.86 11.92
N SER A 135 27.45 1.60 10.83
CA SER A 135 26.42 2.61 10.68
C SER A 135 25.49 2.18 9.56
N VAL A 136 24.20 2.04 9.87
CA VAL A 136 23.13 1.84 8.87
C VAL A 136 22.51 3.19 8.57
N LYS A 137 22.69 3.67 7.35
CA LYS A 137 22.22 4.96 6.83
C LYS A 137 21.59 4.77 5.45
N GLU A 138 21.10 5.85 4.83
CA GLU A 138 20.28 5.82 3.60
C GLU A 138 20.89 5.01 2.44
N ASP A 139 22.22 5.01 2.29
CA ASP A 139 22.95 4.29 1.23
C ASP A 139 23.39 2.87 1.66
N THR A 140 22.94 2.39 2.82
CA THR A 140 23.34 1.09 3.37
C THR A 140 22.26 0.05 3.08
N THR A 141 22.64 -1.05 2.42
CA THR A 141 21.77 -2.22 2.29
C THR A 141 21.40 -2.75 3.68
N PRO A 142 20.18 -3.30 3.88
CA PRO A 142 19.78 -3.87 5.16
C PRO A 142 20.84 -4.84 5.72
N ILE A 143 21.15 -4.69 7.00
CA ILE A 143 22.20 -5.47 7.66
C ILE A 143 21.57 -6.50 8.58
N ARG A 144 21.83 -7.77 8.29
CA ARG A 144 21.35 -8.88 9.14
C ARG A 144 22.25 -9.03 10.36
N PHE A 145 21.65 -9.33 11.51
CA PHE A 145 22.36 -9.57 12.77
C PHE A 145 23.53 -10.56 12.61
N LEU A 146 23.27 -11.68 11.92
CA LEU A 146 24.26 -12.74 11.66
C LEU A 146 25.51 -12.27 10.89
N THR A 147 25.42 -11.17 10.16
CA THR A 147 26.52 -10.60 9.35
C THR A 147 27.37 -9.59 10.11
N LEU A 148 26.94 -9.18 11.31
CA LEU A 148 27.68 -8.23 12.15
C LEU A 148 28.99 -8.85 12.68
N ASP A 149 29.95 -8.00 13.04
CA ASP A 149 31.12 -8.46 13.79
C ASP A 149 30.68 -9.13 15.11
N LYS A 150 31.33 -10.25 15.47
CA LYS A 150 30.96 -11.05 16.65
C LYS A 150 30.93 -10.25 17.95
N GLU A 151 31.78 -9.24 18.12
CA GLU A 151 31.75 -8.40 19.33
C GLU A 151 30.55 -7.45 19.36
N ILE A 152 30.03 -7.05 18.20
CA ILE A 152 28.78 -6.27 18.11
C ILE A 152 27.59 -7.20 18.38
N GLN A 153 27.61 -8.43 17.86
CA GLN A 153 26.58 -9.45 18.13
C GLN A 153 26.45 -9.70 19.64
N ILE A 154 27.56 -10.01 20.31
CA ILE A 154 27.60 -10.21 21.77
C ILE A 154 27.08 -8.97 22.51
N LYS A 155 27.48 -7.77 22.09
CA LYS A 155 27.01 -6.55 22.75
C LYS A 155 25.50 -6.35 22.61
N LEU A 156 24.91 -6.74 21.48
CA LEU A 156 23.46 -6.67 21.27
C LEU A 156 22.73 -7.72 22.12
N GLU A 157 23.24 -8.95 22.17
CA GLU A 157 22.74 -10.01 23.06
C GLU A 157 22.76 -9.55 24.53
N ASP A 158 23.87 -8.95 24.98
CA ASP A 158 24.01 -8.45 26.35
C ASP A 158 22.95 -7.40 26.70
N ILE A 159 22.71 -6.42 25.83
CA ILE A 159 21.73 -5.36 26.12
C ILE A 159 20.29 -5.86 26.08
N ILE A 160 19.98 -6.87 25.25
CA ILE A 160 18.65 -7.50 25.20
C ILE A 160 18.42 -8.32 26.47
N ASN A 161 19.36 -9.21 26.81
CA ASN A 161 19.27 -10.06 28.01
C ASN A 161 19.23 -9.26 29.31
N SER A 162 19.89 -8.09 29.35
CA SER A 162 19.89 -7.22 30.52
C SER A 162 18.70 -6.26 30.57
N ASN A 163 17.87 -6.21 29.54
CA ASN A 163 16.71 -5.33 29.49
C ASN A 163 15.56 -5.89 30.36
N ALA A 164 14.72 -5.01 30.90
CA ALA A 164 13.56 -5.42 31.69
C ALA A 164 12.39 -5.93 30.82
N GLU A 165 12.37 -5.57 29.53
CA GLU A 165 11.35 -6.00 28.59
C GLU A 165 11.47 -7.50 28.26
N PRO A 166 10.36 -8.24 28.18
CA PRO A 166 10.35 -9.63 27.73
C PRO A 166 10.99 -9.78 26.34
N ASN A 167 11.76 -10.85 26.14
CA ASN A 167 12.44 -11.16 24.89
C ASN A 167 12.53 -12.67 24.67
N ASP A 168 12.79 -13.05 23.42
CA ASP A 168 13.17 -14.42 23.05
C ASP A 168 14.49 -14.39 22.27
N ILE A 169 15.59 -14.68 22.96
CA ILE A 169 16.93 -14.61 22.36
C ILE A 169 17.11 -15.56 21.16
N SER A 170 16.30 -16.63 21.07
CA SER A 170 16.38 -17.58 19.94
C SER A 170 15.98 -16.94 18.61
N GLU A 171 15.20 -15.86 18.66
CA GLU A 171 14.71 -15.09 17.52
C GLU A 171 15.73 -14.05 17.01
N MET A 172 16.84 -13.83 17.72
CA MET A 172 17.84 -12.82 17.33
C MET A 172 18.43 -13.03 15.94
N ASN A 173 18.53 -14.26 15.47
CA ASN A 173 19.05 -14.58 14.14
C ASN A 173 18.16 -14.04 13.01
N GLY A 174 16.89 -13.76 13.30
CA GLY A 174 15.93 -13.13 12.40
C GLY A 174 16.08 -11.61 12.31
N LEU A 175 16.87 -10.98 13.18
CA LEU A 175 16.99 -9.51 13.25
C LEU A 175 17.71 -8.91 12.03
N GLU A 176 17.15 -7.82 11.53
CA GLU A 176 17.69 -7.00 10.45
C GLU A 176 17.56 -5.51 10.79
N PHE A 177 18.52 -4.72 10.34
CA PHE A 177 18.58 -3.28 10.58
C PHE A 177 18.60 -2.56 9.22
N ALA A 178 17.65 -1.66 8.99
CA ALA A 178 17.61 -0.86 7.77
C ALA A 178 17.32 0.61 8.05
N ASN A 179 17.90 1.48 7.23
CA ASN A 179 17.46 2.87 7.14
C ASN A 179 16.43 2.99 6.03
N ILE A 180 15.44 3.86 6.21
CA ILE A 180 14.43 4.16 5.19
C ILE A 180 14.45 5.65 4.87
N SER A 181 14.43 5.99 3.59
CA SER A 181 14.50 7.37 3.07
C SER A 181 13.19 8.14 3.28
N LEU A 182 12.73 8.20 4.53
CA LEU A 182 11.61 9.01 4.97
C LEU A 182 12.12 10.14 5.87
N ASN A 183 11.32 11.17 6.02
CA ASN A 183 11.54 12.26 6.95
C ASN A 183 10.78 12.03 8.27
N HIS A 184 11.08 12.85 9.28
CA HIS A 184 10.32 12.91 10.53
C HIS A 184 8.99 13.68 10.36
N ASN A 185 8.88 14.49 9.29
CA ASN A 185 7.71 15.30 8.96
C ASN A 185 6.75 14.55 8.01
N HIS A 186 5.49 14.41 8.42
CA HIS A 186 4.44 13.70 7.67
C HIS A 186 4.16 14.31 6.30
N LYS A 187 4.14 15.65 6.17
CA LYS A 187 3.86 16.33 4.90
C LYS A 187 4.97 16.04 3.88
N VAL A 188 6.22 16.09 4.34
CA VAL A 188 7.39 15.77 3.51
C VAL A 188 7.34 14.30 3.05
N ASN A 189 6.91 13.39 3.93
CA ASN A 189 6.74 11.98 3.56
C ASN A 189 5.64 11.78 2.54
N LYS A 190 4.51 12.50 2.66
CA LYS A 190 3.42 12.48 1.69
C LYS A 190 3.93 12.92 0.31
N ASP A 191 4.60 14.07 0.24
CA ASP A 191 5.16 14.61 -1.01
C ASP A 191 6.21 13.66 -1.62
N TYR A 192 7.04 13.05 -0.78
CA TYR A 192 8.03 12.04 -1.21
C TYR A 192 7.37 10.80 -1.81
N LEU A 193 6.35 10.24 -1.15
CA LEU A 193 5.62 9.07 -1.63
C LEU A 193 4.87 9.36 -2.93
N VAL A 194 4.25 10.54 -3.05
CA VAL A 194 3.68 11.03 -4.31
C VAL A 194 4.74 11.04 -5.40
N GLY A 195 5.90 11.68 -5.16
CA GLY A 195 6.99 11.73 -6.13
C GLY A 195 7.52 10.36 -6.55
N LYS A 196 7.58 9.41 -5.59
CA LYS A 196 7.97 8.02 -5.84
C LYS A 196 6.96 7.29 -6.72
N MET A 197 5.67 7.41 -6.41
CA MET A 197 4.60 6.86 -7.24
C MET A 197 4.61 7.49 -8.64
N THR A 198 4.78 8.81 -8.75
CA THR A 198 4.92 9.50 -10.05
C THR A 198 6.08 8.95 -10.87
N SER A 199 7.23 8.73 -10.24
CA SER A 199 8.41 8.19 -10.92
C SER A 199 8.20 6.74 -11.38
N MET A 200 7.48 5.93 -10.59
CA MET A 200 7.24 4.51 -10.89
C MET A 200 6.13 4.31 -11.93
N PHE A 201 5.04 5.06 -11.84
CA PHE A 201 3.85 4.87 -12.67
C PHE A 201 3.72 5.91 -13.80
N GLY A 202 4.56 6.95 -13.83
CA GLY A 202 4.63 7.94 -14.89
C GLY A 202 3.30 8.68 -15.09
N ASP A 203 2.73 8.59 -16.28
CA ASP A 203 1.44 9.20 -16.58
C ASP A 203 0.26 8.24 -16.39
N LYS A 204 0.42 7.09 -15.73
CA LYS A 204 -0.67 6.11 -15.59
C LYS A 204 -1.72 6.51 -14.54
N ILE A 205 -1.35 7.24 -13.49
CA ILE A 205 -2.27 7.69 -12.44
C ILE A 205 -2.69 9.15 -12.71
N SER A 206 -3.99 9.45 -12.59
CA SER A 206 -4.56 10.80 -12.81
C SER A 206 -4.18 11.76 -11.69
N ASP A 207 -4.35 11.31 -10.46
CA ASP A 207 -4.09 12.06 -9.24
C ASP A 207 -3.31 11.19 -8.24
N TYR A 208 -2.00 11.40 -8.17
CA TYR A 208 -1.12 10.69 -7.26
C TYR A 208 -1.37 11.01 -5.78
N VAL A 209 -1.95 12.18 -5.48
CA VAL A 209 -2.30 12.56 -4.11
C VAL A 209 -3.52 11.75 -3.67
N ALA A 210 -4.57 11.72 -4.48
CA ALA A 210 -5.76 10.91 -4.22
C ALA A 210 -5.40 9.42 -4.16
N ALA A 211 -4.51 8.97 -5.04
CA ALA A 211 -4.00 7.59 -5.05
C ALA A 211 -3.37 7.17 -3.73
N LEU A 212 -2.48 8.02 -3.24
CA LEU A 212 -1.83 7.85 -1.96
C LEU A 212 -2.84 7.86 -0.81
N ASP A 213 -3.83 8.75 -0.84
CA ASP A 213 -4.87 8.84 0.19
C ASP A 213 -5.77 7.58 0.23
N VAL A 214 -6.07 6.97 -0.92
CA VAL A 214 -6.80 5.69 -0.98
C VAL A 214 -5.98 4.56 -0.34
N LEU A 215 -4.70 4.43 -0.69
CA LEU A 215 -3.83 3.41 -0.10
C LEU A 215 -3.68 3.59 1.42
N MET A 216 -3.56 4.83 1.89
CA MET A 216 -3.45 5.14 3.32
C MET A 216 -4.76 4.87 4.07
N THR A 217 -5.90 5.02 3.41
CA THR A 217 -7.21 4.62 3.96
C THR A 217 -7.24 3.11 4.19
N LEU A 218 -6.84 2.29 3.21
CA LEU A 218 -6.76 0.83 3.37
C LEU A 218 -5.89 0.42 4.57
N PHE A 219 -4.75 1.09 4.75
CA PHE A 219 -3.86 0.81 5.88
C PHE A 219 -4.46 1.24 7.21
N THR A 220 -5.21 2.34 7.23
CA THR A 220 -5.91 2.83 8.43
C THR A 220 -7.04 1.90 8.82
N ASP A 221 -7.79 1.35 7.87
CA ASP A 221 -8.86 0.40 8.14
C ASP A 221 -8.31 -0.90 8.76
N SER A 222 -7.19 -1.41 8.25
CA SER A 222 -6.46 -2.55 8.83
C SER A 222 -5.96 -2.29 10.26
N GLU A 223 -5.44 -1.08 10.52
CA GLU A 223 -4.95 -0.65 11.84
C GLU A 223 -6.09 -0.58 12.87
N LEU A 224 -7.26 -0.05 12.47
CA LEU A 224 -8.41 0.15 13.35
C LEU A 224 -9.20 -1.13 13.63
N GLU A 225 -9.03 -2.17 12.82
CA GLU A 225 -9.65 -3.47 13.08
C GLU A 225 -9.07 -4.08 14.38
N PHE A 226 -9.94 -4.49 15.30
CA PHE A 226 -9.49 -5.04 16.59
C PHE A 226 -9.09 -6.51 16.46
N ASN A 227 -8.07 -6.94 17.20
CA ASN A 227 -7.76 -8.37 17.31
C ASN A 227 -8.94 -9.13 17.95
N LYS A 228 -9.41 -10.20 17.30
CA LYS A 228 -10.42 -11.09 17.90
C LYS A 228 -9.88 -11.68 19.21
N ASN A 229 -10.69 -11.64 20.25
CA ASN A 229 -10.32 -12.10 21.60
C ASN A 229 -9.08 -11.42 22.21
N GLY A 230 -8.62 -10.29 21.65
CA GLY A 230 -7.46 -9.55 22.14
C GLY A 230 -6.09 -10.16 21.81
N LEU A 231 -6.04 -11.25 21.04
CA LEU A 231 -4.78 -11.89 20.63
C LEU A 231 -4.59 -11.77 19.11
N PRO A 232 -3.39 -11.39 18.63
CA PRO A 232 -3.12 -11.35 17.20
C PRO A 232 -2.96 -12.77 16.66
N GLU A 233 -3.72 -13.07 15.61
CA GLU A 233 -3.63 -14.30 14.82
C GLU A 233 -3.47 -13.95 13.34
N LEU A 234 -2.45 -14.49 12.67
CA LEU A 234 -2.17 -14.25 11.26
C LEU A 234 -3.37 -14.55 10.38
N SER A 235 -4.20 -15.55 10.72
CA SER A 235 -5.43 -15.90 9.98
C SER A 235 -6.52 -14.85 10.04
N HIS A 236 -6.35 -13.77 10.82
CA HIS A 236 -7.35 -12.75 11.01
C HIS A 236 -7.51 -11.84 9.78
N SER A 237 -8.22 -12.36 8.77
CA SER A 237 -8.33 -11.73 7.45
C SER A 237 -8.99 -10.35 7.42
N ALA A 238 -9.73 -9.96 8.47
CA ALA A 238 -10.27 -8.60 8.58
C ALA A 238 -9.17 -7.55 8.78
N LYS A 239 -8.02 -7.93 9.38
CA LYS A 239 -6.84 -7.07 9.49
C LYS A 239 -6.00 -7.05 8.22
N TRP A 240 -6.27 -7.90 7.24
CA TRP A 240 -5.44 -7.98 6.05
C TRP A 240 -5.72 -6.82 5.11
N VAL A 241 -4.65 -6.22 4.61
CA VAL A 241 -4.64 -5.50 3.35
C VAL A 241 -4.07 -6.47 2.30
N ALA A 242 -4.95 -7.18 1.63
CA ALA A 242 -4.57 -8.16 0.62
C ALA A 242 -3.95 -7.47 -0.60
N LYS A 243 -3.04 -8.18 -1.30
CA LYS A 243 -2.49 -7.76 -2.59
C LYS A 243 -3.57 -7.24 -3.56
N SER A 244 -4.68 -7.97 -3.69
CA SER A 244 -5.78 -7.59 -4.59
C SER A 244 -6.44 -6.26 -4.20
N GLN A 245 -6.49 -5.89 -2.91
CA GLN A 245 -7.01 -4.59 -2.50
C GLN A 245 -6.06 -3.45 -2.90
N ILE A 246 -4.75 -3.69 -2.84
CA ILE A 246 -3.74 -2.74 -3.29
C ILE A 246 -3.80 -2.60 -4.82
N GLU A 247 -3.86 -3.72 -5.55
CA GLU A 247 -3.98 -3.71 -7.02
C GLU A 247 -5.26 -3.01 -7.45
N ASN A 248 -6.42 -3.36 -6.86
CA ASN A 248 -7.68 -2.69 -7.15
C ASN A 248 -7.64 -1.19 -6.85
N ALA A 249 -6.99 -0.78 -5.74
CA ALA A 249 -6.82 0.64 -5.46
C ALA A 249 -6.04 1.31 -6.58
N MET A 250 -4.89 0.73 -6.98
CA MET A 250 -4.06 1.23 -8.07
C MET A 250 -4.80 1.26 -9.41
N ASP A 251 -5.61 0.25 -9.72
CA ASP A 251 -6.34 0.11 -10.98
C ASP A 251 -7.53 1.08 -11.10
N VAL A 252 -8.24 1.33 -9.99
CA VAL A 252 -9.30 2.36 -9.95
C VAL A 252 -8.71 3.74 -10.31
N LEU A 253 -7.47 4.00 -9.88
CA LEU A 253 -6.78 5.27 -10.07
C LEU A 253 -6.19 5.44 -11.48
N THR A 254 -5.86 4.33 -12.17
CA THR A 254 -5.45 4.34 -13.57
C THR A 254 -6.63 4.39 -14.53
N SER A 255 -7.73 3.70 -14.20
CA SER A 255 -8.96 3.63 -15.00
C SER A 255 -9.63 5.01 -15.18
N GLN A 256 -9.68 5.82 -14.12
CA GLN A 256 -10.19 7.20 -14.20
C GLN A 256 -9.43 8.05 -15.23
N LYS A 257 -8.09 7.99 -15.21
CA LYS A 257 -7.27 8.76 -16.15
C LYS A 257 -7.44 8.29 -17.58
N LYS A 258 -7.50 6.98 -17.79
CA LYS A 258 -7.74 6.40 -19.11
C LYS A 258 -9.09 6.85 -19.66
N ALA A 259 -10.14 6.89 -18.84
CA ALA A 259 -11.45 7.42 -19.23
C ALA A 259 -11.39 8.92 -19.60
N TYR A 260 -10.62 9.73 -18.86
CA TYR A 260 -10.37 11.13 -19.22
C TYR A 260 -9.64 11.28 -20.54
N ASN A 261 -8.59 10.49 -20.74
CA ASN A 261 -7.79 10.55 -21.96
C ASN A 261 -8.60 10.08 -23.18
N LEU A 262 -9.39 9.01 -23.02
CA LEU A 262 -10.29 8.52 -24.07
C LEU A 262 -11.31 9.58 -24.43
N TRP A 263 -11.97 10.18 -23.43
CA TRP A 263 -12.90 11.28 -23.68
C TRP A 263 -12.20 12.44 -24.40
N ARG A 264 -11.07 12.95 -23.89
CA ARG A 264 -10.33 14.06 -24.51
C ARG A 264 -9.92 13.76 -25.96
N LYS A 265 -9.48 12.52 -26.23
CA LYS A 265 -9.07 12.06 -27.56
C LYS A 265 -10.22 12.09 -28.56
N TYR A 266 -11.44 11.75 -28.13
CA TYR A 266 -12.59 11.61 -29.02
C TYR A 266 -13.73 12.61 -28.76
N ALA A 267 -13.52 13.63 -27.93
CA ALA A 267 -14.58 14.49 -27.39
C ALA A 267 -15.42 15.15 -28.49
N GLU A 268 -14.78 15.60 -29.57
CA GLU A 268 -15.47 16.22 -30.71
C GLU A 268 -16.36 15.22 -31.45
N VAL A 269 -15.84 14.02 -31.71
CA VAL A 269 -16.53 12.95 -32.46
C VAL A 269 -17.66 12.37 -31.61
N LEU A 270 -17.38 11.97 -30.37
CA LEU A 270 -18.37 11.45 -29.42
C LEU A 270 -19.43 12.51 -29.11
N GLY A 271 -19.02 13.76 -28.87
CA GLY A 271 -19.94 14.85 -28.55
C GLY A 271 -20.95 15.11 -29.67
N LYS A 272 -20.49 15.10 -30.92
CA LYS A 272 -21.34 15.32 -32.09
C LYS A 272 -22.26 14.12 -32.37
N ASN A 273 -21.72 12.90 -32.43
CA ASN A 273 -22.49 11.71 -32.76
C ASN A 273 -23.50 11.35 -31.67
N LEU A 274 -23.10 11.42 -30.41
CA LEU A 274 -23.94 11.04 -29.27
C LEU A 274 -24.78 12.20 -28.72
N LYS A 275 -24.77 13.36 -29.40
CA LYS A 275 -25.54 14.57 -29.10
C LYS A 275 -25.34 15.10 -27.66
N ILE A 276 -24.08 15.10 -27.20
CA ILE A 276 -23.73 15.58 -25.86
C ILE A 276 -23.58 17.10 -25.90
N LYS A 277 -24.36 17.80 -25.06
CA LYS A 277 -24.28 19.26 -24.98
C LYS A 277 -22.89 19.69 -24.48
N PHE A 278 -22.38 20.78 -25.03
CA PHE A 278 -21.07 21.34 -24.70
C PHE A 278 -20.84 21.53 -23.19
N ARG A 279 -21.88 21.93 -22.43
CA ARG A 279 -21.79 22.07 -20.97
C ARG A 279 -21.39 20.78 -20.24
N TYR A 280 -21.91 19.63 -20.68
CA TYR A 280 -21.60 18.34 -20.09
C TYR A 280 -20.22 17.87 -20.58
N SER A 281 -19.90 18.16 -21.85
CA SER A 281 -18.56 17.91 -22.39
C SER A 281 -17.45 18.67 -21.66
N LYS A 282 -17.74 19.85 -21.10
CA LYS A 282 -16.79 20.65 -20.32
C LYS A 282 -16.60 20.11 -18.89
N ASN A 283 -17.63 19.49 -18.33
CA ASN A 283 -17.64 18.92 -16.98
C ASN A 283 -17.48 17.39 -17.01
N TYR A 284 -16.79 16.85 -18.03
CA TYR A 284 -16.67 15.40 -18.22
C TYR A 284 -15.97 14.70 -17.05
N GLU A 285 -15.01 15.36 -16.39
CA GLU A 285 -14.28 14.80 -15.23
C GLU A 285 -15.25 14.48 -14.10
N GLU A 286 -16.08 15.45 -13.70
CA GLU A 286 -17.12 15.27 -12.69
C GLU A 286 -18.10 14.15 -13.06
N HIS A 287 -18.52 14.06 -14.33
CA HIS A 287 -19.43 12.99 -14.76
C HIS A 287 -18.78 11.60 -14.69
N ILE A 288 -17.52 11.48 -15.10
CA ILE A 288 -16.78 10.22 -15.08
C ILE A 288 -16.46 9.80 -13.63
N ASP A 289 -16.03 10.72 -12.77
CA ASP A 289 -15.81 10.46 -11.33
C ASP A 289 -17.07 9.93 -10.65
N ASN A 290 -18.20 10.60 -10.89
CA ASN A 290 -19.50 10.16 -10.38
C ASN A 290 -19.89 8.76 -10.87
N CYS A 291 -19.50 8.38 -12.10
CA CYS A 291 -19.74 7.02 -12.60
C CYS A 291 -18.88 5.99 -11.84
N PHE A 292 -17.59 6.26 -11.65
CA PHE A 292 -16.69 5.36 -10.90
C PHE A 292 -17.12 5.19 -9.43
N ASP A 293 -17.50 6.27 -8.76
CA ASP A 293 -18.05 6.19 -7.39
C ASP A 293 -19.41 5.47 -7.37
N GLY A 294 -20.20 5.68 -8.43
CA GLY A 294 -21.44 4.97 -8.66
C GLY A 294 -21.25 3.46 -8.77
N PHE A 295 -20.23 2.99 -9.48
CA PHE A 295 -19.91 1.58 -9.64
C PHE A 295 -19.48 0.87 -8.36
N LYS A 296 -18.95 1.61 -7.37
CA LYS A 296 -18.58 1.07 -6.05
C LYS A 296 -19.79 0.90 -5.12
N SER A 297 -20.89 1.61 -5.39
CA SER A 297 -22.07 1.63 -4.53
C SER A 297 -23.13 0.62 -4.98
N LEU A 298 -23.42 -0.38 -4.14
CA LEU A 298 -24.49 -1.36 -4.35
C LEU A 298 -25.89 -0.73 -4.49
N ARG A 299 -26.05 0.56 -4.15
CA ARG A 299 -27.33 1.29 -4.25
C ARG A 299 -27.58 1.89 -5.63
N ASN A 300 -26.58 1.96 -6.50
CA ASN A 300 -26.70 2.54 -7.84
C ASN A 300 -26.98 1.47 -8.90
N SER A 301 -28.17 0.84 -8.80
CA SER A 301 -28.56 -0.29 -9.66
C SER A 301 -28.48 0.02 -11.15
N GLU A 302 -28.79 1.25 -11.57
CA GLU A 302 -28.76 1.64 -12.99
C GLU A 302 -27.34 1.79 -13.54
N LEU A 303 -26.39 2.33 -12.76
CA LEU A 303 -24.99 2.43 -13.18
C LEU A 303 -24.33 1.05 -13.22
N LEU A 304 -24.62 0.20 -12.23
CA LEU A 304 -24.19 -1.20 -12.23
C LEU A 304 -24.78 -1.99 -13.41
N LYS A 305 -26.02 -1.69 -13.81
CA LYS A 305 -26.63 -2.26 -15.02
C LYS A 305 -25.86 -1.86 -16.28
N VAL A 306 -25.55 -0.57 -16.45
CA VAL A 306 -24.72 -0.12 -17.60
C VAL A 306 -23.38 -0.85 -17.60
N LYS A 307 -22.72 -0.95 -16.44
CA LYS A 307 -21.44 -1.66 -16.31
C LYS A 307 -21.53 -3.14 -16.72
N SER A 308 -22.59 -3.84 -16.34
CA SER A 308 -22.83 -5.23 -16.77
C SER A 308 -23.04 -5.33 -18.28
N LEU A 309 -23.82 -4.42 -18.87
CA LEU A 309 -24.09 -4.42 -20.31
C LEU A 309 -22.84 -4.18 -21.15
N VAL A 310 -21.97 -3.26 -20.73
CA VAL A 310 -20.69 -3.02 -21.41
C VAL A 310 -19.84 -4.31 -21.38
N LYS A 311 -19.88 -5.07 -20.26
CA LYS A 311 -19.20 -6.37 -20.13
C LYS A 311 -19.77 -7.46 -21.01
N GLU A 312 -21.08 -7.54 -21.09
CA GLU A 312 -21.79 -8.56 -21.85
C GLU A 312 -21.63 -8.37 -23.36
N HIS A 313 -21.48 -7.13 -23.83
CA HIS A 313 -21.48 -6.76 -25.25
C HIS A 313 -20.17 -6.10 -25.70
N LYS A 314 -19.04 -6.56 -25.14
CA LYS A 314 -17.70 -6.03 -25.48
C LYS A 314 -17.33 -6.30 -26.94
N ASP A 315 -17.83 -7.40 -27.50
CA ASP A 315 -17.69 -7.81 -28.89
C ASP A 315 -18.12 -6.73 -29.89
N ILE A 316 -19.13 -5.93 -29.56
CA ILE A 316 -19.58 -4.80 -30.41
C ILE A 316 -18.45 -3.79 -30.66
N VAL A 317 -17.56 -3.57 -29.68
CA VAL A 317 -16.41 -2.67 -29.87
C VAL A 317 -15.33 -3.34 -30.72
N GLU A 318 -15.15 -4.66 -30.57
CA GLU A 318 -14.13 -5.45 -31.26
C GLU A 318 -14.46 -5.68 -32.75
N ASP A 319 -15.74 -5.62 -33.12
CA ASP A 319 -16.21 -5.76 -34.50
C ASP A 319 -16.07 -4.47 -35.35
N GLU A 320 -15.70 -3.33 -34.74
CA GLU A 320 -15.56 -2.04 -35.42
C GLU A 320 -14.12 -1.73 -35.85
N TYR A 321 -13.98 -0.82 -36.81
CA TYR A 321 -12.67 -0.50 -37.41
C TYR A 321 -11.75 0.29 -36.48
N ASN A 322 -12.30 0.95 -35.47
CA ASN A 322 -11.53 1.65 -34.45
C ASN A 322 -12.32 1.82 -33.14
N GLU A 323 -11.57 2.07 -32.07
CA GLU A 323 -12.05 2.26 -30.69
C GLU A 323 -13.16 3.31 -30.56
N CYS A 324 -13.09 4.43 -31.29
CA CYS A 324 -14.11 5.48 -31.20
C CYS A 324 -15.45 5.02 -31.78
N ASP A 325 -15.41 4.38 -32.95
CA ASP A 325 -16.60 3.88 -33.63
C ASP A 325 -17.23 2.74 -32.81
N GLY A 326 -16.41 1.83 -32.29
CA GLY A 326 -16.83 0.77 -31.36
C GLY A 326 -17.59 1.30 -30.14
N ILE A 327 -17.07 2.34 -29.49
CA ILE A 327 -17.74 2.95 -28.33
C ILE A 327 -19.06 3.63 -28.73
N ILE A 328 -19.12 4.27 -29.90
CA ILE A 328 -20.38 4.85 -30.42
C ILE A 328 -21.41 3.74 -30.64
N SER A 329 -21.04 2.68 -31.36
CA SER A 329 -21.90 1.53 -31.66
C SER A 329 -22.42 0.87 -30.38
N LEU A 330 -21.55 0.65 -29.39
CA LEU A 330 -21.96 0.09 -28.10
C LEU A 330 -22.96 0.99 -27.34
N ILE A 331 -22.73 2.32 -27.33
CA ILE A 331 -23.64 3.25 -26.66
C ILE A 331 -24.99 3.30 -27.35
N GLU A 332 -25.02 3.32 -28.68
CA GLU A 332 -26.26 3.32 -29.45
C GLU A 332 -27.03 2.01 -29.27
N TYR A 333 -26.34 0.88 -29.29
CA TYR A 333 -26.91 -0.43 -28.98
C TYR A 333 -27.54 -0.44 -27.59
N ILE A 334 -26.79 -0.06 -26.54
CA ILE A 334 -27.30 -0.03 -25.17
C ILE A 334 -28.54 0.87 -25.04
N ARG A 335 -28.55 2.04 -25.68
CA ARG A 335 -29.69 2.98 -25.65
C ARG A 335 -30.92 2.47 -26.40
N SER A 336 -30.73 1.68 -27.45
CA SER A 336 -31.82 1.17 -28.28
C SER A 336 -32.46 -0.09 -27.69
N GLU A 337 -31.65 -1.01 -27.18
CA GLU A 337 -32.12 -2.31 -26.69
C GLU A 337 -32.54 -2.30 -25.22
N TYR A 338 -31.96 -1.41 -24.40
CA TYR A 338 -32.18 -1.41 -22.96
C TYR A 338 -32.82 -0.11 -22.46
N LYS A 339 -33.89 -0.28 -21.68
CA LYS A 339 -34.44 0.83 -20.90
C LYS A 339 -33.57 1.07 -19.67
N ILE A 340 -32.90 2.22 -19.64
CA ILE A 340 -32.06 2.71 -18.55
C ILE A 340 -32.61 4.05 -18.07
N SER A 341 -32.76 4.22 -16.77
CA SER A 341 -33.40 5.39 -16.13
C SER A 341 -32.41 6.53 -15.83
N LEU A 342 -31.26 6.54 -16.49
CA LEU A 342 -30.24 7.57 -16.38
C LEU A 342 -30.42 8.62 -17.50
N GLU A 343 -29.96 9.84 -17.24
CA GLU A 343 -29.88 10.83 -18.31
C GLU A 343 -28.98 10.35 -19.45
N SER A 344 -29.36 10.64 -20.68
CA SER A 344 -28.68 10.15 -21.88
C SER A 344 -27.17 10.43 -21.90
N HIS A 345 -26.74 11.59 -21.39
CA HIS A 345 -25.32 11.96 -21.31
C HIS A 345 -24.57 11.15 -20.22
N ILE A 346 -25.23 10.80 -19.11
CA ILE A 346 -24.65 9.96 -18.05
C ILE A 346 -24.41 8.54 -18.56
N ILE A 347 -25.31 7.99 -19.40
CA ILE A 347 -25.10 6.68 -20.03
C ILE A 347 -23.79 6.68 -20.84
N VAL A 348 -23.46 7.77 -21.55
CA VAL A 348 -22.21 7.85 -22.30
C VAL A 348 -21.00 7.79 -21.39
N PHE A 349 -20.97 8.64 -20.36
CA PHE A 349 -19.83 8.67 -19.43
C PHE A 349 -19.71 7.36 -18.65
N ALA A 350 -20.82 6.71 -18.32
CA ALA A 350 -20.83 5.39 -17.67
C ALA A 350 -20.29 4.29 -18.59
N VAL A 351 -20.66 4.28 -19.89
CA VAL A 351 -20.10 3.33 -20.86
C VAL A 351 -18.59 3.56 -21.03
N ILE A 352 -18.15 4.81 -21.17
CA ILE A 352 -16.71 5.13 -21.28
C ILE A 352 -15.94 4.67 -20.03
N ALA A 353 -16.43 5.01 -18.83
CA ALA A 353 -15.80 4.62 -17.58
C ALA A 353 -15.74 3.08 -17.44
N SER A 354 -16.84 2.41 -17.75
CA SER A 354 -16.92 0.94 -17.67
C SER A 354 -16.06 0.24 -18.74
N TYR A 355 -15.99 0.77 -19.96
CA TYR A 355 -15.19 0.21 -21.05
C TYR A 355 -13.71 0.17 -20.67
N VAL A 356 -13.23 1.31 -20.16
CA VAL A 356 -11.85 1.46 -19.70
C VAL A 356 -11.53 0.55 -18.51
N GLU A 357 -12.42 0.46 -17.52
CA GLU A 357 -12.21 -0.41 -16.34
C GLU A 357 -12.09 -1.90 -16.74
N MET A 358 -12.67 -2.31 -17.88
CA MET A 358 -12.57 -3.68 -18.37
C MET A 358 -11.32 -3.98 -19.19
N GLU A 359 -10.75 -3.01 -19.88
CA GLU A 359 -9.46 -3.22 -20.57
C GLU A 359 -8.32 -3.50 -19.58
N ASP A 360 -8.41 -3.02 -18.34
CA ASP A 360 -7.45 -3.29 -17.27
C ASP A 360 -7.59 -4.69 -16.64
N ILE A 361 -8.73 -5.37 -16.80
CA ILE A 361 -8.97 -6.71 -16.21
C ILE A 361 -8.45 -7.84 -17.14
N CYS A 362 -8.16 -7.54 -18.40
CA CYS A 362 -7.77 -8.52 -19.42
C CYS A 362 -6.40 -8.24 -20.07
N GLY A 363 -5.56 -7.40 -19.46
CA GLY A 363 -4.22 -7.03 -19.96
C GLY A 363 -3.07 -7.60 -19.12
#